data_AF-A0A485PIY8-F1
#
_entry.id   AF-A0A485PIY8-F1
#
_cell.length_a   1.000
_cell.length_b   1.000
_cell.length_c   1.000
_cell.angle_alpha   90.00
_cell.angle_beta   90.00
_cell.angle_gamma   90.00
#
_symmetry.space_group_name_H-M   'P 1'
#
loop_
_entity.id
_entity.type
_entity.pdbx_description
1 polymer ?
#
loop_
_entity_poly.entity_id
_entity_poly.type
_entity_poly.pdbx_seq_one_letter_code
_entity_poly.pdbx_strand_id
1 'polypeptide(L)'
;MKEFLGENYVHCGEVVQLPLDFVKQLCLKIQSERPESRCDKDLDTLSGYALCLPNLARLQTYRFVEHRPILCVEIKPKCGFIPFSGDVTHEVKHKVCRYCMHQHLKVATGKWKQISKYCPLDLYSGNKQRMHFALKSLLQEAQNNLKIFKNGELIYGCKDARSPVADWSELAHHLKPFFFPSNGLAGGPHCTGAVIRELVRVITRVLLSDSEKGRAGALRLGPGPQGPRVCEASPFGRSLRHQGRCVIVRSLAVSETVSGQLCHPVFCAFSFRKTLQIDGPYDEAFYQKLLDLSTEDDGTVAFALTKVKPHSVSSTCHNCLPIFHLFVLHPSSEQRPVVTSSRSRFAFSVSVLDLDLKPYESIPHQYKLDGKIVNFYSKTVHAKDAAVVSARFKESEDCTLVLHKV
;
A
#
# COMPACT_ATOMS: atom_id res chain seq x y z
N MET A 1 -12.83 11.93 -2.33
CA MET A 1 -12.37 10.63 -1.75
C MET A 1 -13.39 9.97 -0.84
N LYS A 2 -14.15 10.71 -0.01
CA LYS A 2 -15.26 10.15 0.79
C LYS A 2 -16.28 9.38 -0.07
N GLU A 3 -16.69 9.94 -1.20
CA GLU A 3 -17.58 9.26 -2.16
C GLU A 3 -17.03 7.91 -2.67
N PHE A 4 -15.73 7.82 -2.88
CA PHE A 4 -15.07 6.62 -3.42
C PHE A 4 -14.82 5.53 -2.36
N LEU A 5 -14.41 5.93 -1.16
CA LEU A 5 -13.93 5.01 -0.12
C LEU A 5 -14.98 4.77 0.96
N GLY A 6 -15.85 5.74 1.21
CA GLY A 6 -16.82 5.82 2.30
C GLY A 6 -16.41 6.83 3.37
N GLU A 7 -17.40 7.55 3.92
CA GLU A 7 -17.19 8.61 4.90
C GLU A 7 -16.50 8.12 6.19
N ASN A 8 -16.81 6.90 6.62
CA ASN A 8 -16.26 6.29 7.84
C ASN A 8 -14.75 6.00 7.75
N TYR A 9 -14.17 6.00 6.55
CA TYR A 9 -12.77 5.63 6.30
C TYR A 9 -11.87 6.84 6.05
N VAL A 10 -12.43 8.03 5.79
CA VAL A 10 -11.67 9.20 5.36
C VAL A 10 -11.87 10.34 6.34
N HIS A 11 -10.79 10.72 7.02
CA HIS A 11 -10.76 11.84 7.96
C HIS A 11 -10.08 13.02 7.30
N CYS A 12 -10.86 14.04 6.96
CA CYS A 12 -10.34 15.29 6.42
C CYS A 12 -9.86 16.17 7.58
N GLY A 13 -8.67 16.74 7.46
CA GLY A 13 -8.20 17.74 8.42
C GLY A 13 -8.74 19.13 8.10
N GLU A 14 -8.61 20.03 9.08
CA GLU A 14 -8.91 21.45 8.93
C GLU A 14 -7.62 22.23 8.69
N VAL A 15 -7.68 23.22 7.79
CA VAL A 15 -6.55 24.13 7.59
C VAL A 15 -6.52 25.10 8.77
N VAL A 16 -5.42 25.13 9.49
CA VAL A 16 -5.21 26.00 10.65
C VAL A 16 -4.06 26.96 10.40
N GLN A 17 -4.19 28.18 10.92
CA GLN A 17 -3.12 29.16 10.93
C GLN A 17 -2.34 29.07 12.24
N LEU A 18 -1.02 29.12 12.15
CA LEU A 18 -0.08 28.99 13.25
C LEU A 18 0.86 30.20 13.31
N PRO A 19 1.26 30.66 14.51
CA PRO A 19 2.29 31.69 14.63
C PRO A 19 3.62 31.23 14.01
N LEU A 20 4.26 32.09 13.20
CA LEU A 20 5.52 31.75 12.52
C LEU A 20 6.64 31.38 13.50
N ASP A 21 6.70 32.04 14.66
CA ASP A 21 7.71 31.74 15.68
C ASP A 21 7.52 30.36 16.29
N PHE A 22 6.26 29.92 16.47
CA PHE A 22 5.96 28.55 16.89
C PHE A 22 6.46 27.53 15.87
N VAL A 23 6.20 27.75 14.57
CA VAL A 23 6.64 26.83 13.50
C VAL A 23 8.17 26.76 13.41
N LYS A 24 8.86 27.89 13.52
CA LYS A 24 10.33 27.95 13.54
C LYS A 24 10.92 27.19 14.72
N GLN A 25 10.41 27.42 15.94
CA GLN A 25 10.86 26.72 17.14
C GLN A 25 10.60 25.22 17.06
N LEU A 26 9.43 24.81 16.54
CA LEU A 26 9.10 23.41 16.33
C LEU A 26 10.06 22.76 15.32
N CYS A 27 10.34 23.43 14.20
CA CYS A 27 11.27 22.94 13.17
C CYS A 27 12.64 22.64 13.75
N LEU A 28 13.20 23.56 14.56
CA LEU A 28 14.49 23.37 15.22
C LEU A 28 14.47 22.18 16.19
N LYS A 29 13.39 22.04 16.96
CA LYS A 29 13.25 20.97 17.97
C LYS A 29 13.19 19.58 17.34
N ILE A 30 12.47 19.41 16.22
CA ILE A 30 12.27 18.09 15.62
C ILE A 30 13.35 17.71 14.62
N GLN A 31 14.27 18.63 14.27
CA GLN A 31 15.24 18.41 13.19
C GLN A 31 16.12 17.17 13.44
N SER A 32 16.54 16.93 14.69
CA SER A 32 17.33 15.74 15.06
C SER A 32 16.55 14.43 15.01
N GLU A 33 15.22 14.48 15.01
CA GLU A 33 14.35 13.30 14.91
C GLU A 33 14.05 12.92 13.44
N ARG A 34 14.43 13.78 12.49
CA ARG A 34 14.19 13.52 11.07
C ARG A 34 15.20 12.52 10.52
N PRO A 35 14.76 11.50 9.76
CA PRO A 35 15.67 10.63 9.04
C PRO A 35 16.53 11.44 8.07
N GLU A 36 17.83 11.16 8.00
CA GLU A 36 18.80 11.88 7.16
C GLU A 36 18.34 11.97 5.69
N SER A 37 17.80 10.87 5.15
CA SER A 37 17.23 10.79 3.80
C SER A 37 16.01 11.71 3.52
N ARG A 38 15.50 12.40 4.55
CA ARG A 38 14.39 13.35 4.45
C ARG A 38 14.82 14.79 4.69
N CYS A 39 16.09 15.02 5.04
CA CYS A 39 16.60 16.36 5.33
C CYS A 39 16.87 17.20 4.08
N ASP A 40 16.89 16.60 2.88
CA ASP A 40 16.98 17.32 1.60
C ASP A 40 15.77 18.21 1.28
N LYS A 41 14.68 18.08 2.05
CA LYS A 41 13.47 18.90 1.93
C LYS A 41 13.23 19.62 3.24
N ASP A 42 13.06 20.93 3.20
CA ASP A 42 12.79 21.69 4.41
C ASP A 42 11.32 21.62 4.83
N LEU A 43 11.08 21.83 6.12
CA LEU A 43 9.74 22.07 6.64
C LEU A 43 9.31 23.48 6.21
N ASP A 44 8.03 23.65 5.84
CA ASP A 44 7.49 24.97 5.54
C ASP A 44 7.38 25.80 6.83
N THR A 45 8.30 26.75 6.99
CA THR A 45 8.39 27.66 8.14
C THR A 45 7.89 29.07 7.80
N LEU A 46 7.42 29.29 6.58
CA LEU A 46 7.11 30.62 6.04
C LEU A 46 5.61 30.84 5.85
N SER A 47 4.83 29.81 5.51
CA SER A 47 3.39 29.97 5.26
C SER A 47 2.58 30.23 6.53
N GLY A 48 2.99 29.62 7.65
CA GLY A 48 2.20 29.62 8.88
C GLY A 48 0.90 28.82 8.78
N TYR A 49 0.75 27.92 7.80
CA TYR A 49 -0.42 27.07 7.67
C TYR A 49 -0.07 25.59 7.85
N ALA A 50 -0.99 24.85 8.49
CA ALA A 50 -0.88 23.41 8.65
C ALA A 50 -2.25 22.74 8.48
N LEU A 51 -2.24 21.44 8.22
CA LEU A 51 -3.44 20.62 8.24
C LEU A 51 -3.56 19.95 9.62
N CYS A 52 -4.60 20.29 10.38
CA CYS A 52 -4.88 19.68 11.67
C CYS A 52 -5.70 18.40 11.47
N LEU A 53 -5.12 17.23 11.80
CA LEU A 53 -5.75 15.91 11.64
C LEU A 53 -5.85 15.18 12.99
N PRO A 54 -6.86 14.31 13.16
CA PRO A 54 -6.94 13.44 14.34
C PRO A 54 -5.75 12.47 14.38
N ASN A 55 -5.17 12.26 15.56
CA ASN A 55 -4.11 11.25 15.75
C ASN A 55 -4.72 9.85 15.82
N LEU A 56 -4.82 9.21 14.65
CA LEU A 56 -5.43 7.89 14.54
C LEU A 56 -4.60 6.76 15.19
N ALA A 57 -3.32 6.98 15.51
CA ALA A 57 -2.52 6.01 16.26
C ALA A 57 -2.95 5.91 17.74
N ARG A 58 -3.80 6.84 18.22
CA ARG A 58 -4.32 6.92 19.59
C ARG A 58 -5.86 6.85 19.68
N LEU A 59 -6.55 7.26 18.62
CA LEU A 59 -8.00 7.45 18.62
C LEU A 59 -8.75 6.31 17.92
N GLN A 60 -9.93 5.97 18.44
CA GLN A 60 -10.92 5.17 17.72
C GLN A 60 -11.83 6.08 16.88
N THR A 61 -12.06 5.77 15.62
CA THR A 61 -12.80 6.64 14.69
C THR A 61 -14.31 6.63 14.88
N TYR A 62 -14.88 5.66 15.61
CA TYR A 62 -16.32 5.59 15.84
C TYR A 62 -16.79 6.49 17.00
N ARG A 63 -15.96 6.69 18.04
CA ARG A 63 -16.30 7.55 19.20
C ARG A 63 -15.35 8.73 19.39
N PHE A 64 -14.24 8.80 18.65
CA PHE A 64 -13.17 9.78 18.85
C PHE A 64 -12.70 9.89 20.31
N VAL A 65 -12.60 8.75 21.00
CA VAL A 65 -12.10 8.65 22.38
C VAL A 65 -10.74 7.95 22.40
N GLU A 66 -9.82 8.43 23.25
CA GLU A 66 -8.55 7.74 23.52
C GLU A 66 -8.82 6.49 24.36
N HIS A 67 -8.55 5.31 23.79
CA HIS A 67 -8.66 4.03 24.49
C HIS A 67 -7.26 3.47 24.75
N ARG A 68 -7.06 2.90 25.95
CA ARG A 68 -5.85 2.15 26.28
C ARG A 68 -6.23 0.78 26.87
N PRO A 69 -5.55 -0.32 26.47
CA PRO A 69 -4.45 -0.34 25.51
C PRO A 69 -4.93 -0.37 24.04
N ILE A 70 -4.29 0.39 23.15
CA ILE A 70 -4.56 0.43 21.70
C ILE A 70 -3.35 -0.07 20.89
N LEU A 71 -3.63 -0.81 19.83
CA LEU A 71 -2.67 -1.24 18.82
C LEU A 71 -3.08 -0.60 17.47
N CYS A 72 -2.11 -0.20 16.66
CA CYS A 72 -2.37 0.37 15.34
C CYS A 72 -1.38 -0.22 14.33
N VAL A 73 -1.86 -0.59 13.14
CA VAL A 73 -1.06 -1.24 12.10
C VAL A 73 -1.21 -0.45 10.79
N GLU A 74 -0.22 0.37 10.49
CA GLU A 74 -0.14 1.14 9.25
C GLU A 74 0.45 0.28 8.12
N ILE A 75 -0.25 0.15 6.99
CA ILE A 75 0.20 -0.63 5.84
C ILE A 75 0.20 0.25 4.58
N LYS A 76 1.30 0.23 3.80
CA LYS A 76 1.32 0.76 2.43
C LYS A 76 1.18 -0.41 1.45
N PRO A 77 -0.01 -0.75 0.96
CA PRO A 77 -0.22 -1.98 0.21
C PRO A 77 0.24 -1.86 -1.25
N LYS A 78 0.42 -0.63 -1.74
CA LYS A 78 0.79 -0.32 -3.15
C LYS A 78 -0.30 -0.77 -4.13
N CYS A 79 -0.02 -0.66 -5.43
CA CYS A 79 -0.94 -1.04 -6.50
C CYS A 79 -1.21 -2.55 -6.50
N GLY A 80 -2.50 -2.92 -6.39
CA GLY A 80 -2.97 -4.30 -6.23
C GLY A 80 -3.31 -5.04 -7.53
N PHE A 81 -3.05 -4.45 -8.70
CA PHE A 81 -3.34 -5.04 -10.01
C PHE A 81 -2.15 -4.97 -10.96
N ILE A 82 -2.25 -5.70 -12.07
CA ILE A 82 -1.31 -5.69 -13.18
C ILE A 82 -2.02 -5.00 -14.36
N PRO A 83 -1.38 -4.04 -15.05
CA PRO A 83 -2.01 -3.33 -16.16
C PRO A 83 -2.39 -4.30 -17.31
N PHE A 84 -3.53 -4.04 -17.94
CA PHE A 84 -4.14 -4.92 -18.95
C PHE A 84 -4.42 -4.24 -20.31
N SER A 85 -4.18 -2.93 -20.44
CA SER A 85 -4.38 -2.19 -21.70
C SER A 85 -3.43 -2.65 -22.81
N GLY A 86 -3.92 -2.67 -24.04
CA GLY A 86 -3.13 -2.99 -25.25
C GLY A 86 -2.02 -1.99 -25.56
N ASP A 87 -2.03 -0.78 -24.99
CA ASP A 87 -1.02 0.26 -25.23
C ASP A 87 0.28 0.03 -24.44
N VAL A 88 0.30 -1.00 -23.60
CA VAL A 88 1.45 -1.34 -22.77
C VAL A 88 2.52 -1.99 -23.66
N THR A 89 3.55 -1.23 -24.00
CA THR A 89 4.62 -1.65 -24.93
C THR A 89 5.54 -2.75 -24.38
N HIS A 90 5.66 -2.87 -23.06
CA HIS A 90 6.56 -3.84 -22.43
C HIS A 90 5.79 -5.05 -21.88
N GLU A 91 5.96 -6.23 -22.48
CA GLU A 91 5.25 -7.45 -22.09
C GLU A 91 5.35 -7.80 -20.60
N VAL A 92 6.50 -7.53 -19.97
CA VAL A 92 6.73 -7.85 -18.55
C VAL A 92 5.73 -7.13 -17.62
N LYS A 93 5.21 -5.97 -18.05
CA LYS A 93 4.20 -5.22 -17.31
C LYS A 93 2.85 -5.95 -17.25
N HIS A 94 2.61 -6.94 -18.12
CA HIS A 94 1.44 -7.82 -18.06
C HIS A 94 1.65 -9.06 -17.19
N LYS A 95 2.87 -9.30 -16.69
CA LYS A 95 3.25 -10.52 -15.96
C LYS A 95 3.64 -10.24 -14.51
N VAL A 96 4.29 -9.11 -14.27
CA VAL A 96 4.86 -8.73 -12.98
C VAL A 96 4.34 -7.37 -12.53
N CYS A 97 3.90 -7.28 -11.27
CA CYS A 97 3.40 -6.03 -10.74
C CYS A 97 4.51 -4.98 -10.56
N ARG A 98 4.13 -3.70 -10.61
CA ARG A 98 5.07 -2.57 -10.47
C ARG A 98 5.88 -2.62 -9.18
N TYR A 99 5.29 -3.09 -8.07
CA TYR A 99 6.01 -3.18 -6.79
C TYR A 99 7.19 -4.16 -6.88
N CYS A 100 6.94 -5.38 -7.37
CA CYS A 100 7.96 -6.42 -7.50
C CYS A 100 9.08 -5.97 -8.44
N MET A 101 8.75 -5.39 -9.60
CA MET A 101 9.77 -4.85 -10.52
C MET A 101 10.63 -3.77 -9.85
N HIS A 102 9.99 -2.83 -9.13
CA HIS A 102 10.67 -1.71 -8.50
C HIS A 102 11.55 -2.13 -7.31
N GLN A 103 11.30 -3.27 -6.66
CA GLN A 103 12.18 -3.76 -5.59
C GLN A 103 13.62 -3.97 -6.08
N HIS A 104 13.79 -4.51 -7.29
CA HIS A 104 15.12 -4.73 -7.87
C HIS A 104 15.91 -3.42 -8.01
N LEU A 105 15.30 -2.38 -8.57
CA LEU A 105 15.94 -1.08 -8.72
C LEU A 105 16.25 -0.45 -7.35
N LYS A 106 15.36 -0.57 -6.37
CA LYS A 106 15.58 -0.01 -5.02
C LYS A 106 16.72 -0.68 -4.27
N VAL A 107 16.87 -1.99 -4.41
CA VAL A 107 17.99 -2.72 -3.78
C VAL A 107 19.29 -2.38 -4.47
N ALA A 108 19.31 -2.36 -5.80
CA ALA A 108 20.50 -2.00 -6.57
C ALA A 108 20.97 -0.55 -6.33
N THR A 109 20.04 0.37 -6.03
CA THR A 109 20.36 1.77 -5.68
C THR A 109 20.68 1.97 -4.19
N GLY A 110 20.77 0.89 -3.41
CA GLY A 110 21.09 0.95 -1.98
C GLY A 110 19.95 1.50 -1.11
N LYS A 111 18.77 1.76 -1.67
CA LYS A 111 17.61 2.27 -0.91
C LYS A 111 17.12 1.24 0.12
N TRP A 112 17.21 -0.05 -0.20
CA TRP A 112 16.89 -1.14 0.70
C TRP A 112 17.97 -2.22 0.63
N LYS A 113 18.21 -2.91 1.75
CA LYS A 113 19.23 -3.96 1.85
C LYS A 113 18.89 -5.21 1.05
N GLN A 114 17.60 -5.54 0.95
CA GLN A 114 17.13 -6.77 0.30
C GLN A 114 15.75 -6.62 -0.33
N ILE A 115 15.42 -7.53 -1.24
CA ILE A 115 14.13 -7.59 -1.92
C ILE A 115 13.09 -8.16 -0.96
N SER A 116 12.01 -7.41 -0.74
CA SER A 116 10.86 -7.92 0.01
C SER A 116 10.09 -8.99 -0.78
N LYS A 117 9.72 -10.09 -0.12
CA LYS A 117 8.84 -11.14 -0.68
C LYS A 117 7.36 -10.71 -0.78
N TYR A 118 7.03 -9.51 -0.28
CA TYR A 118 5.68 -8.96 -0.35
C TYR A 118 5.28 -8.72 -1.82
N CYS A 119 4.08 -9.18 -2.18
CA CYS A 119 3.44 -8.85 -3.44
C CYS A 119 2.05 -8.25 -3.15
N PRO A 120 1.73 -7.06 -3.68
CA PRO A 120 0.39 -6.48 -3.52
C PRO A 120 -0.72 -7.43 -3.97
N LEU A 121 -0.59 -8.08 -5.13
CA LEU A 121 -1.64 -8.97 -5.64
C LEU A 121 -2.00 -10.10 -4.66
N ASP A 122 -1.06 -10.52 -3.79
CA ASP A 122 -1.34 -11.52 -2.75
C ASP A 122 -2.20 -10.96 -1.62
N LEU A 123 -1.95 -9.71 -1.21
CA LEU A 123 -2.74 -9.01 -0.20
C LEU A 123 -4.15 -8.67 -0.70
N TYR A 124 -4.28 -8.27 -1.96
CA TYR A 124 -5.56 -7.94 -2.59
C TYR A 124 -6.35 -9.17 -3.08
N SER A 125 -5.78 -10.38 -2.97
CA SER A 125 -6.35 -11.60 -3.57
C SER A 125 -7.67 -12.06 -2.95
N GLY A 126 -7.97 -11.67 -1.71
CA GLY A 126 -9.04 -12.27 -0.91
C GLY A 126 -8.77 -13.71 -0.47
N ASN A 127 -7.66 -14.32 -0.91
CA ASN A 127 -7.23 -15.64 -0.50
C ASN A 127 -6.42 -15.55 0.79
N LYS A 128 -6.94 -16.14 1.87
CA LYS A 128 -6.32 -16.06 3.22
C LYS A 128 -4.87 -16.54 3.24
N GLN A 129 -4.51 -17.59 2.49
CA GLN A 129 -3.13 -18.10 2.47
C GLN A 129 -2.17 -17.09 1.83
N ARG A 130 -2.55 -16.52 0.68
CA ARG A 130 -1.80 -15.46 0.00
C ARG A 130 -1.67 -14.21 0.87
N MET A 131 -2.78 -13.76 1.47
CA MET A 131 -2.79 -12.61 2.38
C MET A 131 -1.91 -12.84 3.61
N HIS A 132 -1.96 -14.02 4.22
CA HIS A 132 -1.11 -14.36 5.37
C HIS A 132 0.38 -14.28 5.02
N PHE A 133 0.76 -14.80 3.85
CA PHE A 133 2.15 -14.73 3.40
C PHE A 133 2.57 -13.31 3.04
N ALA A 134 1.70 -12.52 2.41
CA ALA A 134 1.95 -11.11 2.14
C ALA A 134 2.21 -10.33 3.44
N LEU A 135 1.37 -10.50 4.45
CA LEU A 135 1.53 -9.86 5.76
C LEU A 135 2.79 -10.35 6.49
N LYS A 136 3.10 -11.65 6.44
CA LYS A 136 4.36 -12.17 6.98
C LYS A 136 5.57 -11.59 6.26
N SER A 137 5.51 -11.43 4.95
CA SER A 137 6.60 -10.83 4.16
C SER A 137 6.81 -9.36 4.51
N LEU A 138 5.73 -8.61 4.79
CA LEU A 138 5.81 -7.25 5.34
C LEU A 138 6.41 -7.23 6.75
N LEU A 139 6.10 -8.20 7.60
CA LEU A 139 6.72 -8.34 8.92
C LEU A 139 8.19 -8.80 8.86
N GLN A 140 8.64 -9.40 7.76
CA GLN A 140 10.05 -9.75 7.58
C GLN A 140 10.84 -8.55 7.06
N GLU A 141 10.26 -7.84 6.09
CA GLU A 141 10.91 -6.73 5.39
C GLU A 141 9.92 -5.56 5.27
N ALA A 142 9.79 -4.81 6.38
CA ALA A 142 8.79 -3.76 6.55
C ALA A 142 8.99 -2.58 5.61
N GLN A 143 10.25 -2.22 5.31
CA GLN A 143 10.61 -1.06 4.48
C GLN A 143 9.79 0.18 4.90
N ASN A 144 9.20 0.90 3.95
CA ASN A 144 8.21 1.96 4.22
C ASN A 144 6.76 1.48 4.00
N ASN A 145 6.53 0.18 4.19
CA ASN A 145 5.28 -0.50 3.88
C ASN A 145 4.53 -1.01 5.11
N LEU A 146 5.16 -1.10 6.29
CA LEU A 146 4.53 -1.53 7.53
C LEU A 146 5.08 -0.75 8.73
N LYS A 147 4.19 -0.24 9.58
CA LYS A 147 4.51 0.26 10.93
C LYS A 147 3.48 -0.22 11.93
N ILE A 148 3.89 -0.45 13.17
CA ILE A 148 3.01 -0.86 14.26
C ILE A 148 3.23 0.07 15.44
N PHE A 149 2.13 0.58 15.99
CA PHE A 149 2.13 1.48 17.13
C PHE A 149 1.36 0.88 18.30
N LYS A 150 1.81 1.17 19.52
CA LYS A 150 1.11 0.85 20.76
C LYS A 150 0.88 2.16 21.53
N ASN A 151 -0.37 2.51 21.81
CA ASN A 151 -0.73 3.76 22.49
C ASN A 151 -0.16 5.03 21.83
N GLY A 152 -0.03 5.03 20.51
CA GLY A 152 0.56 6.13 19.73
C GLY A 152 2.08 6.07 19.56
N GLU A 153 2.78 5.17 20.24
CA GLU A 153 4.24 5.03 20.15
C GLU A 153 4.63 3.97 19.12
N LEU A 154 5.62 4.27 18.27
CA LEU A 154 6.11 3.35 17.25
C LEU A 154 6.91 2.20 17.89
N ILE A 155 6.35 0.99 17.88
CA ILE A 155 6.99 -0.21 18.43
C ILE A 155 7.61 -1.11 17.36
N TYR A 156 7.25 -0.93 16.08
CA TYR A 156 7.82 -1.73 14.99
C TYR A 156 7.72 -1.02 13.64
N GLY A 157 8.76 -1.14 12.81
CA GLY A 157 8.86 -0.53 11.48
C GLY A 157 10.31 -0.11 11.18
N CYS A 158 10.58 0.29 9.94
CA CYS A 158 11.92 0.77 9.57
C CYS A 158 12.17 2.15 10.20
N LYS A 159 13.08 2.21 11.19
CA LYS A 159 13.56 3.46 11.79
C LYS A 159 14.62 4.13 10.91
N ASP A 160 15.50 3.36 10.26
CA ASP A 160 16.48 3.80 9.24
C ASP A 160 17.04 2.61 8.43
N ALA A 161 17.72 2.88 7.31
CA ALA A 161 18.40 1.84 6.50
C ALA A 161 19.44 1.03 7.30
N ARG A 162 19.93 1.57 8.42
CA ARG A 162 20.90 0.93 9.32
C ARG A 162 20.27 0.17 10.48
N SER A 163 18.93 0.18 10.64
CA SER A 163 18.28 -0.48 11.77
C SER A 163 18.57 -2.00 11.79
N PRO A 164 18.61 -2.62 12.98
CA PRO A 164 18.74 -4.07 13.13
C PRO A 164 17.67 -4.84 12.36
N VAL A 165 17.93 -6.11 12.11
CA VAL A 165 16.95 -7.06 11.56
C VAL A 165 15.67 -7.03 12.40
N ALA A 166 14.52 -7.21 11.76
CA ALA A 166 13.22 -7.26 12.42
C ALA A 166 13.22 -8.18 13.66
N ASP A 167 13.20 -7.61 14.87
CA ASP A 167 13.11 -8.38 16.10
C ASP A 167 11.65 -8.76 16.37
N TRP A 168 11.28 -9.96 15.93
CA TRP A 168 9.97 -10.51 16.20
C TRP A 168 9.74 -10.82 17.68
N SER A 169 10.80 -11.02 18.46
CA SER A 169 10.70 -11.32 19.90
C SER A 169 10.29 -10.08 20.68
N GLU A 170 10.92 -8.92 20.40
CA GLU A 170 10.52 -7.62 20.96
C GLU A 170 9.07 -7.29 20.57
N LEU A 171 8.73 -7.42 19.28
CA LEU A 171 7.35 -7.20 18.82
C LEU A 171 6.37 -8.15 19.54
N ALA A 172 6.69 -9.44 19.63
CA ALA A 172 5.82 -10.41 20.30
C ALA A 172 5.64 -10.09 21.79
N HIS A 173 6.66 -9.55 22.47
CA HIS A 173 6.55 -9.09 23.84
C HIS A 173 5.48 -7.99 23.98
N HIS A 174 5.49 -6.98 23.11
CA HIS A 174 4.46 -5.93 23.10
C HIS A 174 3.06 -6.45 22.77
N LEU A 175 2.96 -7.47 21.91
CA LEU A 175 1.71 -8.02 21.40
C LEU A 175 1.05 -9.08 22.30
N LYS A 176 1.84 -9.79 23.11
CA LYS A 176 1.37 -10.91 23.94
C LYS A 176 0.18 -10.52 24.83
N PRO A 177 0.16 -9.37 25.54
CA PRO A 177 -0.98 -8.98 26.38
C PRO A 177 -2.30 -8.82 25.61
N PHE A 178 -2.23 -8.50 24.32
CA PHE A 178 -3.43 -8.30 23.49
C PHE A 178 -4.03 -9.64 23.03
N PHE A 179 -3.19 -10.59 22.59
CA PHE A 179 -3.66 -11.85 22.00
C PHE A 179 -3.79 -12.99 23.02
N PHE A 180 -3.04 -12.94 24.12
CA PHE A 180 -3.02 -13.96 25.16
C PHE A 180 -3.10 -13.30 26.55
N PRO A 181 -4.23 -12.66 26.89
CA PRO A 181 -4.41 -12.06 28.21
C PRO A 181 -4.34 -13.12 29.31
N SER A 182 -3.62 -12.82 30.39
CA SER A 182 -3.52 -13.69 31.56
C SER A 182 -4.79 -13.51 32.40
N ASN A 183 -5.85 -14.27 32.10
CA ASN A 183 -7.11 -14.24 32.84
C ASN A 183 -6.99 -14.97 34.20
N GLY A 184 -6.01 -14.60 35.03
CA GLY A 184 -5.78 -15.19 36.35
C GLY A 184 -5.08 -16.56 36.37
N LEU A 185 -4.99 -17.29 35.24
CA LEU A 185 -4.06 -18.42 35.09
C LEU A 185 -2.77 -17.96 34.41
N ALA A 186 -1.63 -18.38 34.95
CA ALA A 186 -0.32 -18.15 34.34
C ALA A 186 -0.34 -18.60 32.88
N GLY A 187 -0.33 -17.64 31.96
CA GLY A 187 -0.36 -17.94 30.53
C GLY A 187 0.87 -18.76 30.16
N GLY A 188 0.65 -19.97 29.64
CA GLY A 188 1.73 -20.85 29.21
C GLY A 188 2.71 -20.16 28.24
N PRO A 189 3.96 -20.65 28.12
CA PRO A 189 4.93 -20.04 27.24
C PRO A 189 4.43 -20.07 25.79
N HIS A 190 4.01 -18.91 25.29
CA HIS A 190 3.67 -18.72 23.89
C HIS A 190 4.93 -18.27 23.15
N CYS A 191 5.38 -19.09 22.21
CA CYS A 191 6.52 -18.74 21.38
C CYS A 191 6.17 -17.53 20.48
N THR A 192 7.18 -16.73 20.13
CA THR A 192 7.10 -15.59 19.21
C THR A 192 6.26 -15.90 17.97
N GLY A 193 6.45 -17.08 17.37
CA GLY A 193 5.70 -17.52 16.20
C GLY A 193 4.19 -17.63 16.42
N ALA A 194 3.71 -17.95 17.62
CA ALA A 194 2.28 -18.00 17.92
C ALA A 194 1.66 -16.60 17.96
N VAL A 195 2.33 -15.64 18.59
CA VAL A 195 1.88 -14.25 18.71
C VAL A 195 1.80 -13.59 17.32
N ILE A 196 2.84 -13.76 16.50
CA ILE A 196 2.86 -13.22 15.14
C ILE A 196 1.78 -13.86 14.26
N ARG A 197 1.51 -15.16 14.41
CA ARG A 197 0.41 -15.82 13.68
C ARG A 197 -0.96 -15.23 14.03
N GLU A 198 -1.21 -14.92 15.30
CA GLU A 198 -2.47 -14.31 15.71
C GLU A 198 -2.62 -12.89 15.16
N LEU A 199 -1.56 -12.08 15.19
CA LEU A 199 -1.54 -10.76 14.56
C LEU A 199 -1.94 -10.85 13.07
N VAL A 200 -1.27 -11.72 12.31
CA VAL A 200 -1.53 -11.90 10.87
C VAL A 200 -2.97 -12.36 10.62
N ARG A 201 -3.48 -13.30 11.43
CA ARG A 201 -4.86 -13.79 11.33
C ARG A 201 -5.88 -12.68 11.57
N VAL A 202 -5.66 -11.87 12.61
CA VAL A 202 -6.57 -10.79 12.99
C VAL A 202 -6.57 -9.69 11.93
N ILE A 203 -5.40 -9.25 11.46
CA ILE A 203 -5.31 -8.29 10.35
C ILE A 203 -6.02 -8.83 9.12
N THR A 204 -5.79 -10.09 8.73
CA THR A 204 -6.46 -10.69 7.57
C THR A 204 -7.98 -10.69 7.71
N ARG A 205 -8.51 -10.97 8.90
CA ARG A 205 -9.96 -10.92 9.17
C ARG A 205 -10.51 -9.50 9.08
N VAL A 206 -9.79 -8.50 9.59
CA VAL A 206 -10.15 -7.07 9.44
C VAL A 206 -10.12 -6.64 7.98
N LEU A 207 -9.13 -7.07 7.22
CA LEU A 207 -9.06 -6.78 5.79
C LEU A 207 -10.22 -7.43 5.02
N LEU A 208 -10.75 -8.56 5.48
CA LEU A 208 -11.88 -9.25 4.84
C LEU A 208 -13.26 -8.83 5.38
N SER A 209 -13.33 -8.00 6.42
CA SER A 209 -14.61 -7.65 7.05
C SER A 209 -15.35 -6.59 6.26
N ASP A 210 -16.40 -6.96 5.53
CA ASP A 210 -17.24 -6.00 4.80
C ASP A 210 -18.06 -5.16 5.79
N SER A 211 -17.86 -3.85 5.77
CA SER A 211 -18.72 -2.88 6.46
C SER A 211 -19.39 -2.06 5.39
N GLU A 212 -20.48 -2.59 4.85
CA GLU A 212 -21.74 -1.89 4.57
C GLU A 212 -22.71 -2.86 3.87
N LYS A 213 -23.80 -3.17 4.57
CA LYS A 213 -25.03 -3.64 3.94
C LYS A 213 -25.61 -2.47 3.13
N GLY A 214 -25.72 -2.59 1.82
CA GLY A 214 -26.87 -2.00 1.11
C GLY A 214 -26.71 -0.69 0.33
N ARG A 215 -25.52 -0.10 0.14
CA ARG A 215 -25.33 0.88 -0.95
C ARG A 215 -24.42 0.30 -2.02
N ALA A 216 -24.93 0.23 -3.25
CA ALA A 216 -24.10 0.02 -4.41
C ALA A 216 -23.08 1.17 -4.42
N GLY A 217 -21.83 0.90 -4.02
CA GLY A 217 -20.78 1.91 -4.12
C GLY A 217 -20.72 2.44 -5.55
N ALA A 218 -20.48 3.74 -5.72
CA ALA A 218 -20.55 4.46 -7.00
C ALA A 218 -19.78 3.78 -8.16
N LEU A 219 -18.78 2.95 -7.83
CA LEU A 219 -17.94 2.22 -8.79
C LEU A 219 -18.35 0.76 -9.06
N ARG A 220 -19.51 0.28 -8.57
CA ARG A 220 -20.05 -1.04 -8.99
C ARG A 220 -20.44 -1.09 -10.48
N LEU A 221 -20.42 0.04 -11.17
CA LEU A 221 -20.66 0.16 -12.61
C LEU A 221 -19.37 0.06 -13.47
N GLY A 222 -18.19 -0.07 -12.85
CA GLY A 222 -16.94 -0.27 -13.57
C GLY A 222 -16.70 -1.73 -14.00
N PRO A 223 -15.94 -1.99 -15.08
CA PRO A 223 -15.57 -3.35 -15.46
C PRO A 223 -14.87 -4.06 -14.30
N GLY A 224 -15.28 -5.31 -14.02
CA GLY A 224 -14.63 -6.14 -13.00
C GLY A 224 -13.13 -6.30 -13.28
N PRO A 225 -12.32 -6.72 -12.30
CA PRO A 225 -10.87 -6.57 -12.41
C PRO A 225 -10.32 -7.40 -13.58
N GLN A 226 -9.73 -6.71 -14.54
CA GLN A 226 -9.19 -7.27 -15.78
C GLN A 226 -7.67 -7.46 -15.63
N GLY A 227 -7.14 -8.58 -16.15
CA GLY A 227 -5.72 -8.93 -16.06
C GLY A 227 -5.37 -10.02 -15.03
N PRO A 228 -4.09 -10.45 -14.99
CA PRO A 228 -3.67 -11.58 -14.16
C PRO A 228 -3.85 -11.32 -12.66
N ARG A 229 -4.39 -12.32 -11.96
CA ARG A 229 -4.61 -12.27 -10.49
C ARG A 229 -3.41 -12.73 -9.67
N VAL A 230 -2.39 -13.20 -10.35
CA VAL A 230 -1.15 -13.72 -9.77
C VAL A 230 0.00 -13.03 -10.49
N CYS A 231 0.93 -12.49 -9.70
CA CYS A 231 2.17 -11.89 -10.19
C CYS A 231 3.21 -12.99 -10.35
N GLU A 232 3.92 -13.05 -11.47
CA GLU A 232 4.97 -14.07 -11.69
C GLU A 232 6.16 -13.93 -10.71
N ALA A 233 6.37 -12.74 -10.14
CA ALA A 233 7.36 -12.53 -9.09
C ALA A 233 6.86 -12.91 -7.68
N SER A 234 5.59 -13.29 -7.52
CA SER A 234 5.10 -13.81 -6.24
C SER A 234 5.54 -15.27 -6.08
N PRO A 235 5.97 -15.69 -4.87
CA PRO A 235 6.25 -17.09 -4.58
C PRO A 235 5.03 -18.03 -4.71
N PHE A 236 3.81 -17.50 -4.83
CA PHE A 236 2.63 -18.31 -5.15
C PHE A 236 2.51 -18.53 -6.65
N GLY A 237 2.74 -19.76 -7.09
CA GLY A 237 2.42 -20.20 -8.45
C GLY A 237 0.91 -20.20 -8.75
N ARG A 238 0.54 -20.50 -10.01
CA ARG A 238 -0.83 -20.46 -10.59
C ARG A 238 -1.90 -21.32 -9.89
N SER A 239 -1.58 -21.96 -8.77
CA SER A 239 -2.48 -22.81 -8.00
C SER A 239 -3.09 -22.00 -6.85
N LEU A 240 -4.39 -21.68 -6.96
CA LEU A 240 -5.40 -21.52 -5.89
C LEU A 240 -6.46 -20.49 -6.32
N ARG A 241 -7.56 -20.97 -6.91
CA ARG A 241 -8.74 -20.19 -7.33
C ARG A 241 -9.79 -20.10 -6.21
N HIS A 242 -9.45 -19.49 -5.07
CA HIS A 242 -10.48 -19.13 -4.08
C HIS A 242 -10.59 -17.62 -3.94
N GLN A 243 -11.79 -17.11 -4.20
CA GLN A 243 -12.15 -15.69 -4.18
C GLN A 243 -12.79 -15.35 -2.84
N GLY A 244 -12.32 -14.28 -2.22
CA GLY A 244 -12.96 -13.62 -1.07
C GLY A 244 -13.12 -12.14 -1.35
N ARG A 245 -14.20 -11.52 -0.87
CA ARG A 245 -14.36 -10.06 -0.90
C ARG A 245 -13.53 -9.46 0.24
N CYS A 246 -12.77 -8.41 -0.04
CA CYS A 246 -11.83 -7.77 0.87
C CYS A 246 -12.13 -6.26 0.93
N VAL A 247 -12.01 -5.61 2.08
CA VAL A 247 -12.16 -4.16 2.28
C VAL A 247 -11.22 -3.37 1.38
N ILE A 248 -10.04 -3.93 1.08
CA ILE A 248 -9.07 -3.31 0.16
C ILE A 248 -9.58 -3.30 -1.32
N VAL A 249 -10.69 -3.99 -1.63
CA VAL A 249 -11.26 -4.03 -2.99
C VAL A 249 -11.87 -2.68 -3.41
N ARG A 250 -12.31 -1.82 -2.47
CA ARG A 250 -12.80 -0.47 -2.85
C ARG A 250 -11.68 0.43 -3.36
N SER A 251 -10.52 0.43 -2.71
CA SER A 251 -9.33 1.15 -3.21
C SER A 251 -8.83 0.59 -4.55
N LEU A 252 -8.97 -0.72 -4.76
CA LEU A 252 -8.65 -1.38 -6.03
C LEU A 252 -9.62 -0.91 -7.15
N ALA A 253 -10.93 -0.89 -6.88
CA ALA A 253 -11.95 -0.48 -7.85
C ALA A 253 -11.76 0.96 -8.32
N VAL A 254 -11.41 1.89 -7.42
CA VAL A 254 -11.05 3.28 -7.76
C VAL A 254 -9.80 3.34 -8.61
N SER A 255 -8.82 2.45 -8.36
CA SER A 255 -7.55 2.49 -9.07
C SER A 255 -7.63 1.86 -10.47
N GLU A 256 -8.45 0.82 -10.65
CA GLU A 256 -8.62 0.07 -11.91
C GLU A 256 -9.53 0.78 -12.92
N THR A 257 -10.68 1.32 -12.49
CA THR A 257 -11.58 2.12 -13.36
C THR A 257 -10.89 3.35 -13.93
N VAL A 258 -9.91 3.85 -13.19
CA VAL A 258 -9.22 5.10 -13.45
C VAL A 258 -7.86 4.90 -14.14
N SER A 259 -7.30 3.69 -14.11
CA SER A 259 -6.01 3.35 -14.73
C SER A 259 -6.15 2.99 -16.22
N GLY A 260 -7.04 3.68 -16.93
CA GLY A 260 -7.02 3.77 -18.39
C GLY A 260 -5.81 4.57 -18.84
N GLN A 261 -4.70 3.85 -19.04
CA GLN A 261 -3.48 4.25 -19.75
C GLN A 261 -2.60 5.37 -19.18
N LEU A 262 -1.31 5.13 -19.39
CA LEU A 262 -0.23 6.09 -19.31
C LEU A 262 -0.24 6.87 -20.64
N CYS A 263 -1.07 7.89 -20.78
CA CYS A 263 -1.18 8.65 -22.03
C CYS A 263 0.03 9.58 -22.22
N HIS A 264 1.14 9.09 -22.79
CA HIS A 264 2.17 9.97 -23.34
C HIS A 264 1.75 10.69 -24.64
N PRO A 265 0.81 10.20 -25.50
CA PRO A 265 0.40 11.00 -26.66
C PRO A 265 -0.38 12.28 -26.28
N VAL A 266 -0.94 12.33 -25.07
CA VAL A 266 -1.90 13.35 -24.65
C VAL A 266 -1.28 14.48 -23.81
N PHE A 267 0.00 14.40 -23.47
CA PHE A 267 0.66 15.43 -22.68
C PHE A 267 1.07 16.63 -23.54
N CYS A 268 0.09 17.33 -24.11
CA CYS A 268 0.29 18.69 -24.58
C CYS A 268 0.29 19.63 -23.37
N ALA A 269 1.24 20.56 -23.34
CA ALA A 269 1.24 21.63 -22.35
C ALA A 269 -0.05 22.44 -22.50
N PHE A 270 -1.04 22.18 -21.64
CA PHE A 270 -2.26 22.99 -21.62
C PHE A 270 -1.90 24.39 -21.13
N SER A 271 -1.89 25.35 -22.05
CA SER A 271 -1.73 26.78 -21.76
C SER A 271 -2.89 27.34 -20.91
N PHE A 272 -4.03 26.65 -20.85
CA PHE A 272 -5.26 27.10 -20.18
C PHE A 272 -5.61 26.32 -18.90
N ARG A 273 -4.64 26.07 -18.01
CA ARG A 273 -4.82 25.21 -16.80
C ARG A 273 -5.95 25.64 -15.86
N LYS A 274 -6.10 26.94 -15.62
CA LYS A 274 -7.14 27.50 -14.73
C LYS A 274 -8.54 27.26 -15.29
N THR A 275 -8.74 27.51 -16.58
CA THR A 275 -10.02 27.30 -17.28
C THR A 275 -10.43 25.83 -17.27
N LEU A 276 -9.44 24.93 -17.29
CA LEU A 276 -9.66 23.48 -17.34
C LEU A 276 -9.84 22.83 -15.95
N GLN A 277 -9.74 23.60 -14.86
CA GLN A 277 -9.89 23.11 -13.47
C GLN A 277 -9.02 21.87 -13.21
N ILE A 278 -7.74 21.94 -13.60
CA ILE A 278 -6.77 20.84 -13.40
C ILE A 278 -6.34 20.79 -11.93
N ASP A 279 -6.07 21.97 -11.36
CA ASP A 279 -5.57 22.14 -9.99
C ASP A 279 -6.69 22.50 -8.98
N GLY A 280 -7.94 22.19 -9.35
CA GLY A 280 -9.14 22.46 -8.57
C GLY A 280 -9.96 23.67 -9.05
N PRO A 281 -11.02 24.05 -8.32
CA PRO A 281 -11.48 23.41 -7.08
C PRO A 281 -11.92 21.94 -7.31
N TYR A 282 -11.69 21.08 -6.31
CA TYR A 282 -12.05 19.66 -6.36
C TYR A 282 -13.46 19.46 -5.79
N ASP A 283 -14.44 20.07 -6.45
CA ASP A 283 -15.85 20.07 -6.06
C ASP A 283 -16.64 18.88 -6.64
N GLU A 284 -17.97 18.91 -6.48
CA GLU A 284 -18.86 17.87 -7.00
C GLU A 284 -18.78 17.76 -8.53
N ALA A 285 -18.61 18.88 -9.25
CA ALA A 285 -18.46 18.86 -10.70
C ALA A 285 -17.15 18.18 -11.12
N PHE A 286 -16.06 18.34 -10.36
CA PHE A 286 -14.84 17.58 -10.56
C PHE A 286 -15.08 16.08 -10.33
N TYR A 287 -15.82 15.69 -9.29
CA TYR A 287 -16.15 14.29 -9.01
C TYR A 287 -16.98 13.64 -10.13
N GLN A 288 -18.02 14.31 -10.63
CA GLN A 288 -18.84 13.79 -11.73
C GLN A 288 -18.02 13.54 -13.00
N LYS A 289 -17.03 14.40 -13.31
CA LYS A 289 -16.10 14.19 -14.44
C LYS A 289 -15.24 12.93 -14.29
N LEU A 290 -15.02 12.42 -13.08
CA LEU A 290 -14.26 11.17 -12.86
C LEU A 290 -15.09 9.91 -13.09
N LEU A 291 -16.43 10.03 -13.16
CA LEU A 291 -17.32 8.89 -13.39
C LEU A 291 -17.47 8.55 -14.88
N ASP A 292 -16.95 9.39 -15.78
CA ASP A 292 -16.89 9.09 -17.21
C ASP A 292 -15.80 8.04 -17.50
N LEU A 293 -16.25 6.82 -17.78
CA LEU A 293 -15.40 5.67 -18.07
C LEU A 293 -15.23 5.40 -19.57
N SER A 294 -15.72 6.28 -20.46
CA SER A 294 -15.64 6.08 -21.93
C SER A 294 -14.19 5.91 -22.38
N THR A 295 -13.85 4.80 -23.04
CA THR A 295 -12.46 4.52 -23.49
C THR A 295 -12.19 4.91 -24.93
N GLU A 296 -13.18 5.39 -25.68
CA GLU A 296 -13.05 5.71 -27.10
C GLU A 296 -12.44 7.10 -27.28
N ASP A 297 -11.23 7.14 -27.87
CA ASP A 297 -10.54 8.39 -28.18
C ASP A 297 -11.20 9.08 -29.38
N ASP A 298 -11.85 10.21 -29.11
CA ASP A 298 -12.45 11.07 -30.13
C ASP A 298 -11.44 12.11 -30.69
N GLY A 299 -10.19 12.05 -30.25
CA GLY A 299 -9.11 12.95 -30.67
C GLY A 299 -9.19 14.35 -30.04
N THR A 300 -10.11 14.60 -29.12
CA THR A 300 -10.32 15.93 -28.54
C THR A 300 -9.44 16.20 -27.32
N VAL A 301 -9.14 17.48 -27.10
CA VAL A 301 -8.53 17.97 -25.85
C VAL A 301 -9.42 17.68 -24.64
N ALA A 302 -10.73 17.63 -24.81
CA ALA A 302 -11.68 17.32 -23.74
C ALA A 302 -11.54 15.85 -23.30
N PHE A 303 -11.51 14.90 -24.25
CA PHE A 303 -11.26 13.49 -23.98
C PHE A 303 -9.90 13.26 -23.32
N ALA A 304 -8.87 13.92 -23.85
CA ALA A 304 -7.55 13.95 -23.24
C ALA A 304 -7.57 14.36 -21.76
N LEU A 305 -8.30 15.42 -21.41
CA LEU A 305 -8.43 15.92 -20.05
C LEU A 305 -9.28 15.03 -19.15
N THR A 306 -10.32 14.39 -19.68
CA THR A 306 -11.11 13.39 -18.95
C THR A 306 -10.31 12.12 -18.66
N LYS A 307 -9.14 11.90 -19.27
CA LYS A 307 -8.19 10.82 -18.91
C LYS A 307 -7.07 11.24 -17.97
N VAL A 308 -6.61 12.48 -18.04
CA VAL A 308 -5.55 13.02 -17.16
C VAL A 308 -6.01 13.17 -15.71
N LYS A 309 -7.23 13.67 -15.48
CA LYS A 309 -7.75 13.90 -14.11
C LYS A 309 -7.91 12.57 -13.35
N PRO A 310 -8.51 11.52 -13.95
CA PRO A 310 -8.51 10.21 -13.33
C PRO A 310 -7.08 9.70 -13.05
N HIS A 311 -6.12 9.78 -13.98
CA HIS A 311 -4.75 9.31 -13.73
C HIS A 311 -4.11 9.89 -12.45
N SER A 312 -4.37 11.16 -12.15
CA SER A 312 -3.88 11.82 -10.92
C SER A 312 -4.55 11.23 -9.66
N VAL A 313 -5.84 10.91 -9.73
CA VAL A 313 -6.59 10.23 -8.66
C VAL A 313 -6.10 8.79 -8.46
N SER A 314 -5.90 8.00 -9.53
CA SER A 314 -5.35 6.64 -9.41
C SER A 314 -3.90 6.64 -8.92
N SER A 315 -3.07 7.58 -9.39
CA SER A 315 -1.71 7.75 -8.86
C SER A 315 -1.69 8.08 -7.38
N THR A 316 -2.71 8.80 -6.90
CA THR A 316 -2.94 9.06 -5.48
C THR A 316 -3.30 7.77 -4.76
N CYS A 317 -4.27 6.99 -5.26
CA CYS A 317 -4.66 5.69 -4.71
C CYS A 317 -3.54 4.63 -4.74
N HIS A 318 -2.67 4.64 -5.75
CA HIS A 318 -1.52 3.72 -5.83
C HIS A 318 -0.42 4.03 -4.81
N ASN A 319 -0.33 5.30 -4.41
CA ASN A 319 0.62 5.79 -3.43
C ASN A 319 -0.02 6.08 -2.06
N CYS A 320 -1.33 5.93 -1.92
CA CYS A 320 -2.04 6.18 -0.68
C CYS A 320 -1.66 5.14 0.37
N LEU A 321 -1.82 5.54 1.63
CA LEU A 321 -1.61 4.71 2.81
C LEU A 321 -2.99 4.31 3.36
N PRO A 322 -3.59 3.16 3.04
CA PRO A 322 -4.63 2.64 3.89
C PRO A 322 -4.02 2.27 5.25
N ILE A 323 -4.41 3.01 6.28
CA ILE A 323 -3.93 2.82 7.64
C ILE A 323 -4.97 2.02 8.42
N PHE A 324 -4.57 0.87 8.95
CA PHE A 324 -5.47 -0.02 9.65
C PHE A 324 -5.37 0.20 11.17
N HIS A 325 -6.50 0.47 11.82
CA HIS A 325 -6.56 0.72 13.26
C HIS A 325 -7.11 -0.53 13.97
N LEU A 326 -6.24 -1.28 14.63
CA LEU A 326 -6.65 -2.50 15.35
C LEU A 326 -6.59 -2.29 16.85
N PHE A 327 -7.64 -1.74 17.46
CA PHE A 327 -7.70 -1.60 18.91
C PHE A 327 -8.23 -2.85 19.62
N VAL A 328 -8.01 -2.94 20.92
CA VAL A 328 -8.52 -4.05 21.73
C VAL A 328 -9.79 -3.58 22.41
N LEU A 329 -10.82 -4.43 22.40
CA LEU A 329 -12.02 -4.16 23.17
C LEU A 329 -11.77 -4.53 24.63
N HIS A 330 -12.13 -3.61 25.52
CA HIS A 330 -12.67 -4.02 26.81
C HIS A 330 -14.07 -4.62 26.59
N PRO A 331 -14.45 -5.67 27.33
CA PRO A 331 -15.75 -6.32 27.20
C PRO A 331 -16.85 -5.35 27.64
N SER A 332 -17.44 -4.60 26.70
CA SER A 332 -18.59 -3.73 26.97
C SER A 332 -19.34 -3.34 25.69
N SER A 333 -20.56 -3.86 25.62
CA SER A 333 -21.77 -3.43 24.89
C SER A 333 -21.75 -3.25 23.37
N GLU A 334 -22.92 -3.53 22.80
CA GLU A 334 -23.23 -3.97 21.44
C GLU A 334 -23.20 -2.83 20.39
N GLN A 335 -23.16 -3.21 19.11
CA GLN A 335 -23.03 -2.35 17.91
C GLN A 335 -21.61 -1.95 17.46
N ARG A 336 -20.61 -2.85 17.59
CA ARG A 336 -19.28 -2.63 16.96
C ARG A 336 -18.92 -3.77 16.02
N PRO A 337 -18.20 -3.51 14.91
CA PRO A 337 -17.58 -4.58 14.16
C PRO A 337 -16.52 -5.23 15.05
N VAL A 338 -16.71 -6.52 15.35
CA VAL A 338 -15.83 -7.30 16.21
C VAL A 338 -15.06 -8.30 15.37
N VAL A 339 -13.76 -8.36 15.58
CA VAL A 339 -12.90 -9.43 15.07
C VAL A 339 -12.40 -10.27 16.25
N THR A 340 -12.40 -11.58 16.08
CA THR A 340 -11.93 -12.52 17.11
C THR A 340 -10.51 -12.98 16.81
N SER A 341 -9.67 -13.13 17.83
CA SER A 341 -8.51 -14.03 17.80
C SER A 341 -8.89 -15.37 18.42
N SER A 342 -7.90 -16.25 18.66
CA SER A 342 -8.09 -17.49 19.39
C SER A 342 -8.51 -17.30 20.85
N ARG A 343 -8.15 -16.18 21.50
CA ARG A 343 -8.40 -15.93 22.94
C ARG A 343 -8.97 -14.56 23.29
N SER A 344 -9.04 -13.64 22.34
CA SER A 344 -9.47 -12.25 22.58
C SER A 344 -10.51 -11.80 21.55
N ARG A 345 -11.31 -10.79 21.91
CA ARG A 345 -12.23 -10.08 21.01
C ARG A 345 -11.73 -8.65 20.85
N PHE A 346 -11.68 -8.16 19.61
CA PHE A 346 -11.18 -6.85 19.25
C PHE A 346 -12.28 -6.07 18.54
N ALA A 347 -12.41 -4.78 18.84
CA ALA A 347 -13.08 -3.84 17.96
C ALA A 347 -12.01 -3.24 17.10
N PHE A 348 -12.35 -2.90 15.88
CA PHE A 348 -11.39 -2.32 14.96
C PHE A 348 -12.03 -1.16 14.23
N SER A 349 -11.19 -0.31 13.68
CA SER A 349 -11.59 0.62 12.64
C SER A 349 -10.56 0.63 11.53
N VAL A 350 -10.96 1.15 10.38
CA VAL A 350 -10.08 1.25 9.22
C VAL A 350 -10.12 2.70 8.77
N SER A 351 -8.98 3.23 8.34
CA SER A 351 -8.89 4.59 7.81
C SER A 351 -7.94 4.63 6.64
N VAL A 352 -8.04 5.66 5.81
CA VAL A 352 -7.15 5.86 4.67
C VAL A 352 -6.51 7.22 4.79
N LEU A 353 -5.18 7.22 4.77
CA LEU A 353 -4.29 8.37 4.90
C LEU A 353 -3.46 8.56 3.61
N ASP A 354 -2.73 9.66 3.54
CA ASP A 354 -1.98 10.10 2.36
C ASP A 354 -2.85 10.18 1.09
N LEU A 355 -3.98 10.89 1.19
CA LEU A 355 -4.95 11.07 0.11
C LEU A 355 -4.76 12.37 -0.70
N ASP A 356 -3.62 13.05 -0.52
CA ASP A 356 -3.30 14.26 -1.28
C ASP A 356 -3.14 13.96 -2.76
N LEU A 357 -3.91 14.68 -3.59
CA LEU A 357 -3.89 14.49 -5.04
C LEU A 357 -2.47 14.74 -5.57
N LYS A 358 -1.97 13.81 -6.40
CA LYS A 358 -0.67 13.98 -7.02
C LYS A 358 -0.72 15.12 -8.04
N PRO A 359 0.27 16.04 -8.01
CA PRO A 359 0.29 17.19 -8.91
C PRO A 359 0.46 16.74 -10.35
N TYR A 360 -0.13 17.49 -11.28
CA TYR A 360 -0.07 17.23 -12.72
C TYR A 360 1.38 17.19 -13.24
N GLU A 361 2.26 18.02 -12.68
CA GLU A 361 3.70 18.09 -13.01
C GLU A 361 4.45 16.79 -12.68
N SER A 362 3.88 15.93 -11.84
CA SER A 362 4.51 14.65 -11.49
C SER A 362 4.40 13.60 -12.59
N ILE A 363 3.49 13.77 -13.55
CA ILE A 363 3.19 12.77 -14.59
C ILE A 363 4.43 12.45 -15.46
N PRO A 364 5.17 13.43 -16.02
CA PRO A 364 6.38 13.14 -16.81
C PRO A 364 7.44 12.38 -16.00
N HIS A 365 7.60 12.73 -14.72
CA HIS A 365 8.51 12.03 -13.83
C HIS A 365 8.07 10.58 -13.58
N GLN A 366 6.77 10.33 -13.37
CA GLN A 366 6.23 8.98 -13.19
C GLN A 366 6.45 8.10 -14.43
N TYR A 367 6.28 8.65 -15.64
CA TYR A 367 6.55 7.97 -16.90
C TYR A 367 8.02 7.56 -17.01
N LYS A 368 8.94 8.52 -16.81
CA LYS A 368 10.39 8.26 -16.84
C LYS A 368 10.80 7.21 -15.80
N LEU A 369 10.23 7.27 -14.59
CA LEU A 369 10.50 6.31 -13.53
C LEU A 369 9.96 4.91 -13.88
N ASP A 370 8.77 4.81 -14.48
CA ASP A 370 8.21 3.52 -14.94
C ASP A 370 9.13 2.87 -15.97
N GLY A 371 9.57 3.62 -16.99
CA GLY A 371 10.52 3.13 -17.98
C GLY A 371 11.83 2.65 -17.36
N LYS A 372 12.40 3.41 -16.40
CA LYS A 372 13.59 2.98 -15.65
C LYS A 372 13.37 1.68 -14.88
N ILE A 373 12.24 1.54 -14.19
CA ILE A 373 11.90 0.33 -13.41
C ILE A 373 11.82 -0.89 -14.33
N VAL A 374 11.06 -0.77 -15.42
CA VAL A 374 10.79 -1.87 -16.35
C VAL A 374 12.07 -2.29 -17.07
N ASN A 375 12.81 -1.33 -17.61
CA ASN A 375 14.07 -1.60 -18.30
C ASN A 375 15.11 -2.25 -17.37
N PHE A 376 15.22 -1.77 -16.12
CA PHE A 376 16.14 -2.36 -15.15
C PHE A 376 15.73 -3.81 -14.79
N TYR A 377 14.43 -4.03 -14.56
CA TYR A 377 13.91 -5.36 -14.23
C TYR A 377 14.13 -6.35 -15.38
N SER A 378 13.76 -5.99 -16.61
CA SER A 378 13.98 -6.84 -17.79
C SER A 378 15.44 -7.22 -17.96
N LYS A 379 16.37 -6.26 -17.86
CA LYS A 379 17.82 -6.54 -17.90
C LYS A 379 18.27 -7.51 -16.81
N THR A 380 17.75 -7.34 -15.60
CA THR A 380 18.12 -8.19 -14.45
C THR A 380 17.60 -9.62 -14.61
N VAL A 381 16.39 -9.79 -15.13
CA VAL A 381 15.81 -11.13 -15.38
C VAL A 381 16.55 -11.83 -16.52
N HIS A 382 16.78 -11.15 -17.65
CA HIS A 382 17.56 -11.72 -18.76
C HIS A 382 18.97 -12.14 -18.34
N ALA A 383 19.65 -11.35 -17.50
CA ALA A 383 20.96 -11.72 -16.98
C ALA A 383 20.92 -12.98 -16.10
N LYS A 384 19.85 -13.17 -15.31
CA LYS A 384 19.66 -14.39 -14.52
C LYS A 384 19.38 -15.59 -15.40
N ASP A 385 18.52 -15.44 -16.41
CA ASP A 385 18.21 -16.53 -17.34
C ASP A 385 19.46 -16.93 -18.14
N ALA A 386 20.27 -15.96 -18.60
CA ALA A 386 21.55 -16.23 -19.27
C ALA A 386 22.56 -16.92 -18.34
N ALA A 387 22.63 -16.54 -17.06
CA ALA A 387 23.49 -17.21 -16.08
C ALA A 387 23.04 -18.64 -15.78
N VAL A 388 21.73 -18.89 -15.68
CA VAL A 388 21.16 -20.24 -15.49
C VAL A 388 21.40 -21.12 -16.72
N VAL A 389 21.25 -20.56 -17.93
CA VAL A 389 21.53 -21.27 -19.18
C VAL A 389 23.03 -21.58 -19.28
N SER A 390 23.91 -20.63 -18.98
CA SER A 390 25.36 -20.84 -18.96
C SER A 390 25.80 -21.90 -17.93
N ALA A 391 25.18 -21.93 -16.75
CA ALA A 391 25.44 -22.97 -15.74
C ALA A 391 25.01 -24.37 -16.23
N ARG A 392 23.86 -24.49 -16.91
CA ARG A 392 23.42 -25.76 -17.51
C ARG A 392 24.32 -26.23 -18.65
N PHE A 393 24.86 -25.31 -19.46
CA PHE A 393 25.82 -25.67 -20.51
C PHE A 393 27.14 -26.17 -19.93
N LYS A 394 27.63 -25.58 -18.83
CA LYS A 394 28.83 -26.08 -18.12
C LYS A 394 28.63 -27.46 -17.48
N GLU A 395 27.45 -27.75 -16.93
CA GLU A 395 27.15 -29.11 -16.43
C GLU A 395 27.09 -30.17 -17.55
N SER A 396 26.82 -29.78 -18.80
CA SER A 396 26.76 -30.72 -19.93
C SER A 396 28.11 -31.07 -20.55
N GLU A 397 29.17 -30.27 -20.31
CA GLU A 397 30.52 -30.53 -20.83
C GLU A 397 31.32 -31.52 -19.96
N ASP A 398 30.91 -31.78 -18.71
CA ASP A 398 31.60 -32.70 -17.79
C ASP A 398 31.15 -34.18 -17.90
N CYS A 399 30.21 -34.51 -18.79
CA CYS A 399 29.81 -35.89 -19.06
C CYS A 399 30.65 -36.53 -20.18
N THR A 400 31.95 -36.72 -19.94
CA THR A 400 32.78 -37.59 -20.79
C THR A 400 32.46 -39.06 -20.47
N LEU A 401 31.69 -39.72 -21.34
CA LEU A 401 31.42 -41.16 -21.27
C LEU A 401 32.74 -41.95 -21.41
N VAL A 402 33.22 -42.51 -20.30
CA VAL A 402 34.32 -43.49 -20.32
C VAL A 402 33.76 -44.85 -20.72
N LEU A 403 33.90 -45.21 -22.00
CA LEU A 403 33.61 -46.56 -22.48
C LEU A 403 34.69 -47.52 -21.99
N HIS A 404 34.36 -48.36 -21.01
CA HIS A 404 35.18 -49.53 -20.68
C HIS A 404 35.00 -50.59 -21.76
N LYS A 405 36.13 -51.04 -22.33
CA LYS A 405 36.20 -52.17 -23.27
C LYS A 405 35.91 -53.47 -22.50
N VAL A 406 34.92 -54.25 -22.96
CA VAL A 406 34.67 -55.64 -22.54
C VAL A 406 35.66 -56.56 -23.24
#